data_AF-A0AAF5I2F2-F1
#
_entry.id   AF-A0AAF5I2F2-F1
#
_cell.length_a   1.000
_cell.length_b   1.000
_cell.length_c   1.000
_cell.angle_alpha   90.00
_cell.angle_beta   90.00
_cell.angle_gamma   90.00
#
_symmetry.space_group_name_H-M   'P 1'
#
loop_
_entity.id
_entity.type
_entity.pdbx_description
1 polymer ?
#
loop_
_entity_poly.entity_id
_entity_poly.type
_entity_poly.pdbx_seq_one_letter_code
_entity_poly.pdbx_strand_id
1 'polypeptide(L)'
;MIPGSDFQKMVKFGVHKGEKFNINLPYSDRKIPYWMANEAKKHITKYIPFIDSTKPEKIVSCVYQMTDDINFILDKHPIHKNIVIGSGFSGTGFKFGAVVGEILNQLIDGKEITCCDMKNFSSTRVIIPNLQ
;
A
#
# COMPACT_ATOMS: atom_id res chain seq x y z
N MET A 1 -8.33 -6.85 12.54
CA MET A 1 -8.24 -8.28 12.14
C MET A 1 -6.96 -8.87 12.67
N ILE A 2 -7.00 -9.21 13.95
CA ILE A 2 -5.96 -9.93 14.69
C ILE A 2 -6.44 -11.38 14.79
N PRO A 3 -5.78 -12.35 14.13
CA PRO A 3 -6.12 -13.77 14.26
C PRO A 3 -6.11 -14.23 15.72
N GLY A 4 -7.04 -15.10 16.11
CA GLY A 4 -7.20 -15.57 17.48
C GLY A 4 -8.01 -14.64 18.40
N SER A 5 -7.96 -13.33 18.18
CA SER A 5 -8.80 -12.36 18.92
C SER A 5 -10.11 -12.06 18.18
N ASP A 6 -10.02 -11.66 16.91
CA ASP A 6 -11.20 -11.35 16.10
C ASP A 6 -11.82 -12.61 15.47
N PHE A 7 -11.02 -13.68 15.33
CA PHE A 7 -11.41 -14.92 14.65
C PHE A 7 -10.86 -16.13 15.39
N GLN A 8 -11.72 -16.83 16.13
CA GLN A 8 -11.34 -18.03 16.88
C GLN A 8 -11.02 -19.19 15.94
N LYS A 9 -9.93 -19.91 16.23
CA LYS A 9 -9.47 -21.08 15.46
C LYS A 9 -9.21 -20.80 13.97
N MET A 10 -8.93 -19.55 13.62
CA MET A 10 -8.61 -19.14 12.25
C MET A 10 -7.24 -18.49 12.20
N VAL A 11 -6.59 -18.61 11.04
CA VAL A 11 -5.35 -17.93 10.73
C VAL A 11 -5.59 -16.87 9.65
N LYS A 12 -4.76 -15.83 9.64
CA LYS A 12 -4.69 -14.90 8.51
C LYS A 12 -3.49 -15.26 7.66
N PHE A 13 -3.72 -15.44 6.36
CA PHE A 13 -2.67 -15.65 5.38
C PHE A 13 -2.58 -14.44 4.45
N GLY A 14 -1.37 -13.90 4.27
CA GLY A 14 -1.13 -12.72 3.43
C GLY A 14 -0.58 -13.12 2.07
N VAL A 15 -1.17 -12.60 1.00
CA VAL A 15 -0.61 -12.69 -0.36
C VAL A 15 -0.13 -11.29 -0.76
N HIS A 16 1.19 -11.11 -0.87
CA HIS A 16 1.79 -9.83 -1.20
C HIS A 16 1.86 -9.61 -2.73
N LYS A 17 0.69 -9.60 -3.37
CA LYS A 17 0.50 -9.30 -4.79
C LYS A 17 -0.89 -8.70 -5.00
N GLY A 18 -1.12 -8.05 -6.12
CA GLY A 18 -2.42 -7.48 -6.48
C GLY A 18 -2.43 -7.02 -7.93
N GLU A 19 -3.59 -6.57 -8.40
CA GLU A 19 -3.77 -6.03 -9.74
C GLU A 19 -4.07 -4.54 -9.66
N LYS A 20 -3.59 -3.78 -10.64
CA LYS A 20 -4.01 -2.38 -10.82
C LYS A 20 -5.50 -2.39 -11.16
N PHE A 21 -6.27 -1.49 -10.54
CA PHE A 21 -7.69 -1.30 -10.85
C PHE A 21 -7.98 0.19 -11.05
N ASN A 22 -9.02 0.49 -11.82
CA ASN A 22 -9.45 1.86 -12.05
C ASN A 22 -10.28 2.36 -10.86
N ILE A 23 -9.76 3.36 -10.14
CA ILE A 23 -10.43 3.95 -8.97
C ILE A 23 -11.73 4.68 -9.31
N ASN A 24 -11.93 5.06 -10.57
CA ASN A 24 -13.15 5.72 -11.03
C ASN A 24 -14.29 4.73 -11.29
N LEU A 25 -14.02 3.42 -11.30
CA LEU A 25 -15.06 2.41 -11.39
C LEU A 25 -15.78 2.23 -10.04
N PRO A 26 -17.08 1.86 -10.09
CA PRO A 26 -17.85 1.49 -8.90
C PRO A 26 -17.13 0.48 -8.02
N TYR A 27 -17.35 0.55 -6.72
CA TYR A 27 -16.72 -0.36 -5.76
C TYR A 27 -17.05 -1.83 -6.04
N SER A 28 -18.26 -2.14 -6.55
CA SER A 28 -18.69 -3.48 -6.94
C SER A 28 -17.81 -4.13 -8.02
N ASP A 29 -17.12 -3.33 -8.83
CA ASP A 29 -16.28 -3.80 -9.93
C ASP A 29 -14.86 -4.09 -9.47
N ARG A 30 -14.50 -3.68 -8.24
CA ARG A 30 -13.19 -3.92 -7.62
C ARG A 30 -13.14 -5.33 -7.04
N LYS A 31 -13.09 -6.30 -7.93
CA LYS A 31 -13.10 -7.73 -7.58
C LYS A 31 -11.70 -8.18 -7.16
N ILE A 32 -11.64 -9.00 -6.12
CA ILE A 32 -10.40 -9.70 -5.76
C ILE A 32 -10.20 -10.82 -6.77
N PRO A 33 -9.04 -10.89 -7.45
CA PRO A 33 -8.83 -11.89 -8.47
C PRO A 33 -8.72 -13.29 -7.85
N TYR A 34 -9.34 -14.27 -8.50
CA TYR A 34 -9.45 -15.65 -7.99
C TYR A 34 -8.09 -16.29 -7.71
N TRP A 35 -7.05 -15.93 -8.48
CA TRP A 35 -5.71 -16.47 -8.32
C TRP A 35 -5.13 -16.15 -6.94
N MET A 36 -5.52 -15.05 -6.30
CA MET A 36 -5.00 -14.64 -5.00
C MET A 36 -5.31 -15.70 -3.92
N ALA A 37 -6.55 -16.21 -3.90
CA ALA A 37 -6.93 -17.31 -3.00
C ALA A 37 -6.22 -18.62 -3.38
N ASN A 38 -6.05 -18.88 -4.68
CA ASN A 38 -5.38 -20.08 -5.16
C ASN A 38 -3.88 -20.12 -4.81
N GLU A 39 -3.19 -18.99 -4.84
CA GLU A 39 -1.78 -18.90 -4.44
C GLU A 39 -1.62 -19.20 -2.95
N ALA A 40 -2.50 -18.64 -2.10
CA ALA A 40 -2.53 -18.98 -0.68
C ALA A 40 -2.83 -20.48 -0.47
N LYS A 41 -3.83 -21.02 -1.16
CA LYS A 41 -4.19 -22.44 -1.11
C LYS A 41 -3.00 -23.34 -1.43
N LYS A 42 -2.33 -23.12 -2.57
CA LYS A 42 -1.15 -23.91 -2.98
C LYS A 42 -0.07 -23.90 -1.90
N HIS A 43 0.22 -22.75 -1.31
CA HIS A 43 1.22 -22.62 -0.26
C HIS A 43 0.82 -23.36 1.02
N ILE A 44 -0.42 -23.16 1.49
CA ILE A 44 -0.93 -23.79 2.72
C ILE A 44 -1.00 -25.31 2.54
N THR A 45 -1.56 -25.82 1.43
CA THR A 45 -1.63 -27.26 1.15
C THR A 45 -0.24 -27.91 1.18
N LYS A 46 0.78 -27.22 0.66
CA LYS A 46 2.14 -27.77 0.57
C LYS A 46 2.89 -27.73 1.90
N TYR A 47 2.75 -26.66 2.67
CA TYR A 47 3.65 -26.39 3.81
C TYR A 47 2.96 -26.38 5.17
N ILE A 48 1.63 -26.33 5.23
CA ILE A 48 0.87 -26.21 6.48
C ILE A 48 -0.36 -27.14 6.46
N PRO A 49 -0.14 -28.48 6.46
CA PRO A 49 -1.19 -29.47 6.16
C PRO A 49 -2.30 -29.55 7.22
N PHE A 50 -2.09 -29.02 8.41
CA PHE A 50 -3.09 -28.97 9.49
C PHE A 50 -4.07 -27.77 9.37
N ILE A 51 -3.90 -26.92 8.35
CA ILE A 51 -4.82 -25.82 8.04
C ILE A 51 -5.67 -26.22 6.84
N ASP A 52 -7.00 -26.16 7.00
CA ASP A 52 -7.92 -26.32 5.89
C ASP A 52 -7.69 -25.21 4.85
N SER A 53 -7.24 -25.62 3.66
CA SER A 53 -6.96 -24.76 2.52
C SER A 53 -7.98 -24.90 1.39
N THR A 54 -9.10 -25.61 1.63
CA THR A 54 -10.14 -25.86 0.62
C THR A 54 -10.77 -24.55 0.14
N LYS A 55 -11.09 -23.64 1.08
CA LYS A 55 -11.60 -22.28 0.84
C LYS A 55 -11.15 -21.32 1.95
N PRO A 56 -10.91 -20.03 1.66
CA PRO A 56 -10.76 -19.02 2.70
C PRO A 56 -12.13 -18.69 3.30
N GLU A 57 -12.18 -18.53 4.63
CA GLU A 57 -13.39 -18.06 5.32
C GLU A 57 -13.70 -16.59 4.97
N LYS A 58 -12.66 -15.77 4.91
CA LYS A 58 -12.77 -14.36 4.58
C LYS A 58 -11.55 -13.90 3.79
N ILE A 59 -11.80 -13.17 2.72
CA ILE A 59 -10.76 -12.50 1.94
C ILE A 59 -10.91 -11.00 2.14
N VAL A 60 -9.83 -10.33 2.51
CA VAL A 60 -9.78 -8.88 2.65
C VAL A 60 -8.62 -8.37 1.79
N SER A 61 -8.93 -7.60 0.77
CA SER A 61 -7.93 -6.88 -0.02
C SER A 61 -7.57 -5.55 0.62
N CYS A 62 -6.33 -5.11 0.42
CA CYS A 62 -5.89 -3.77 0.76
C CYS A 62 -5.76 -2.94 -0.52
N VAL A 63 -6.15 -1.68 -0.47
CA VAL A 63 -5.97 -0.73 -1.57
C VAL A 63 -4.69 0.05 -1.32
N TYR A 64 -3.81 0.09 -2.31
CA TYR A 64 -2.63 0.95 -2.31
C TYR A 64 -2.75 1.97 -3.42
N GLN A 65 -2.21 3.15 -3.17
CA GLN A 65 -1.97 4.16 -4.19
C GLN A 65 -0.47 4.19 -4.40
N MET A 66 0.02 3.73 -5.53
CA MET A 66 1.46 3.61 -5.78
C MET A 66 1.84 4.40 -7.02
N THR A 67 2.96 5.10 -6.93
CA THR A 67 3.72 5.65 -8.06
C THR A 67 4.44 4.51 -8.80
N ASP A 68 4.83 4.74 -10.05
CA ASP A 68 5.50 3.71 -10.84
C ASP A 68 6.91 3.36 -10.32
N ASP A 69 7.56 4.29 -9.60
CA ASP A 69 8.85 4.07 -8.91
C ASP A 69 8.69 3.67 -7.43
N ILE A 70 7.45 3.50 -6.94
CA ILE A 70 7.12 3.06 -5.58
C ILE A 70 7.50 4.07 -4.48
N ASN A 71 8.09 5.23 -4.82
CA ASN A 71 8.38 6.29 -3.86
C ASN A 71 7.13 7.13 -3.55
N PHE A 72 7.01 7.59 -2.31
CA PHE A 72 5.92 8.48 -1.90
C PHE A 72 5.97 9.81 -2.66
N ILE A 73 4.88 10.57 -2.56
CA ILE A 73 4.85 11.98 -2.90
C ILE A 73 4.68 12.74 -1.59
N LEU A 74 5.68 13.55 -1.23
CA LEU A 74 5.73 14.38 -0.03
C LEU A 74 6.19 15.78 -0.46
N ASP A 75 5.25 16.64 -0.85
CA ASP A 75 5.58 17.90 -1.50
C ASP A 75 4.42 18.92 -1.35
N LYS A 76 4.65 20.17 -1.74
CA LYS A 76 3.57 21.15 -1.96
C LYS A 76 2.97 20.97 -3.34
N HIS A 77 1.70 21.29 -3.49
CA HIS A 77 1.09 21.34 -4.81
C HIS A 77 1.80 22.41 -5.67
N PRO A 78 2.18 22.10 -6.93
CA PRO A 78 3.03 22.96 -7.75
C PRO A 78 2.43 24.36 -8.02
N ILE A 79 1.10 24.44 -8.16
CA ILE A 79 0.35 25.69 -8.33
C ILE A 79 -0.14 26.27 -7.00
N HIS A 80 -0.83 25.47 -6.18
CA HIS A 80 -1.44 25.89 -4.92
C HIS A 80 -0.52 25.64 -3.72
N LYS A 81 0.41 26.56 -3.43
CA LYS A 81 1.42 26.39 -2.36
C LYS A 81 0.86 26.23 -0.93
N ASN A 82 -0.43 26.52 -0.72
CA ASN A 82 -1.16 26.28 0.52
C ASN A 82 -1.66 24.83 0.68
N ILE A 83 -1.43 23.96 -0.31
CA ILE A 83 -1.78 22.54 -0.27
C ILE A 83 -0.49 21.73 -0.14
N VAL A 84 -0.43 20.88 0.88
CA VAL A 84 0.62 19.88 1.07
C VAL A 84 0.06 18.51 0.69
N ILE A 85 0.84 17.76 -0.08
CA ILE A 85 0.49 16.46 -0.64
C ILE A 85 1.32 15.40 0.07
N GLY A 86 0.63 14.49 0.77
CA GLY A 86 1.16 13.20 1.21
C GLY A 86 0.41 12.09 0.49
N SER A 87 1.05 11.40 -0.44
CA SER A 87 0.39 10.39 -1.27
C SER A 87 1.36 9.33 -1.80
N GLY A 88 0.85 8.39 -2.60
CA GLY A 88 1.67 7.28 -3.13
C GLY A 88 2.00 6.20 -2.09
N PHE A 89 1.17 6.07 -1.04
CA PHE A 89 1.42 5.15 0.06
C PHE A 89 0.92 3.72 -0.18
N SER A 90 1.64 2.80 0.45
CA SER A 90 1.26 1.40 0.65
C SER A 90 1.37 1.03 2.14
N GLY A 91 1.39 -0.27 2.47
CA GLY A 91 1.77 -0.72 3.82
C GLY A 91 3.17 -0.25 4.25
N THR A 92 3.99 0.25 3.33
CA THR A 92 5.26 0.93 3.65
C THR A 92 5.01 2.31 4.25
N GLY A 93 4.02 3.07 3.77
CA GLY A 93 3.68 4.40 4.32
C GLY A 93 3.31 4.34 5.81
N PHE A 94 2.61 3.28 6.24
CA PHE A 94 2.33 3.05 7.66
C PHE A 94 3.61 2.91 8.50
N LYS A 95 4.62 2.18 8.01
CA LYS A 95 5.89 2.00 8.73
C LYS A 95 6.67 3.31 8.89
N PHE A 96 6.58 4.19 7.90
CA PHE A 96 7.22 5.49 7.91
C PHE A 96 6.32 6.61 8.47
N GLY A 97 5.17 6.28 9.07
CA GLY A 97 4.17 7.26 9.47
C GLY A 97 4.71 8.39 10.36
N ALA A 98 5.64 8.10 11.27
CA ALA A 98 6.27 9.10 12.12
C ALA A 98 7.07 10.14 11.31
N VAL A 99 8.03 9.69 10.49
CA VAL A 99 8.85 10.60 9.66
C VAL A 99 8.04 11.28 8.56
N VAL A 100 7.07 10.58 7.98
CA VAL A 100 6.13 11.18 7.01
C VAL A 100 5.34 12.32 7.67
N GLY A 101 4.83 12.10 8.88
CA GLY A 101 4.12 13.14 9.63
C GLY A 101 4.98 14.36 9.93
N GLU A 102 6.24 14.15 10.33
CA GLU A 102 7.21 15.22 10.57
C GLU A 102 7.50 16.03 9.30
N ILE A 103 7.77 15.35 8.18
CA ILE A 103 8.02 15.99 6.88
C ILE A 103 6.81 16.82 6.43
N LEU A 104 5.59 16.25 6.53
CA LEU A 104 4.37 16.96 6.15
C LEU A 104 4.14 18.19 7.04
N ASN A 105 4.44 18.11 8.33
CA ASN A 105 4.39 19.24 9.25
C ASN A 105 5.38 20.34 8.86
N GLN A 106 6.64 19.98 8.56
CA GLN A 106 7.66 20.93 8.10
C GLN A 106 7.24 21.61 6.79
N LEU A 107 6.67 20.85 5.85
CA LEU A 107 6.11 21.41 4.61
C LEU A 107 4.99 22.42 4.91
N ILE A 108 4.05 22.10 5.82
CA ILE A 108 2.96 23.00 6.22
C ILE A 108 3.53 24.31 6.78
N ASP A 109 4.50 24.22 7.70
CA ASP A 109 5.13 25.38 8.33
C ASP A 109 6.10 26.14 7.40
N GLY A 110 6.40 25.61 6.22
CA GLY A 110 7.40 26.18 5.31
C GLY A 110 8.82 26.08 5.84
N LYS A 111 9.10 25.09 6.69
CA LYS A 111 10.43 24.80 7.24
C LYS A 111 11.23 23.94 6.27
N GLU A 112 12.54 24.04 6.37
CA GLU A 112 13.47 23.14 5.69
C GLU A 112 13.33 21.71 6.25
N ILE A 113 13.38 20.72 5.36
CA ILE A 113 13.39 19.30 5.73
C ILE A 113 14.84 18.87 5.91
N THR A 114 15.20 18.46 7.13
CA THR A 114 16.60 18.20 7.50
C THR A 114 16.92 16.72 7.70
N CYS A 115 15.90 15.86 7.83
CA CYS A 115 16.11 14.45 8.18
C CYS A 115 16.58 13.60 7.00
N CYS A 116 16.32 14.00 5.76
CA CYS A 116 16.65 13.22 4.56
C CYS A 116 16.61 14.03 3.26
N ASP A 117 17.16 13.43 2.19
CA ASP A 117 17.04 13.94 0.82
C ASP A 117 15.62 13.70 0.27
N MET A 118 14.99 14.79 -0.16
CA MET A 118 13.62 14.82 -0.65
C MET A 118 13.47 14.65 -2.16
N LYS A 119 14.58 14.58 -2.91
CA LYS A 119 14.57 14.52 -4.38
C LYS A 119 13.64 13.43 -4.94
N ASN A 120 13.67 12.24 -4.35
CA ASN A 120 12.86 11.10 -4.81
C ASN A 120 11.40 11.14 -4.33
N PHE A 121 11.02 12.11 -3.49
CA PHE A 121 9.66 12.26 -2.96
C PHE A 121 8.94 13.49 -3.52
N SER A 122 9.60 14.29 -4.37
CA SER A 122 8.96 15.41 -5.05
C SER A 122 7.85 14.95 -5.98
N SER A 123 6.79 15.77 -6.07
CA SER A 123 5.65 15.58 -6.97
C SER A 123 5.99 15.78 -8.44
N THR A 124 7.12 16.45 -8.74
CA THR A 124 7.57 16.77 -10.11
C THR A 124 8.79 15.98 -10.54
N ARG A 125 9.22 14.98 -9.75
CA ARG A 125 10.35 14.13 -10.10
C ARG A 125 10.12 13.40 -11.41
N VAL A 126 11.21 13.15 -12.14
CA VAL A 126 11.17 12.34 -13.36
C VAL A 126 11.26 10.87 -12.95
N ILE A 127 10.20 10.11 -13.25
CA ILE A 127 10.22 8.66 -13.14
C ILE A 127 10.67 8.11 -14.49
N ILE A 128 11.87 7.52 -14.51
CA ILE A 128 12.37 6.82 -15.69
C ILE A 128 11.68 5.45 -15.68
N PRO A 129 10.88 5.12 -16.71
CA PRO A 129 10.32 3.78 -16.81
C PRO A 129 11.47 2.77 -16.81
N ASN A 130 11.36 1.71 -16.01
CA ASN A 130 12.23 0.57 -16.22
C ASN A 130 12.04 0.12 -17.67
N LEU A 131 13.12 0.11 -18.45
CA LEU A 131 13.18 -0.62 -19.72
C LEU A 131 12.98 -2.10 -19.36
N GLN A 132 11.73 -2.54 -19.34
CA GLN A 132 11.36 -3.95 -19.34
C GLN A 132 11.33 -4.45 -20.78
#